data_AF-E7FTI0-F1
#
_entry.id   AF-E7FTI0-F1
#
_cell.length_a   1.000
_cell.length_b   1.000
_cell.length_c   1.000
_cell.angle_alpha   90.00
_cell.angle_beta   90.00
_cell.angle_gamma   90.00
#
_symmetry.space_group_name_H-M   'P 1'
#
loop_
_entity.id
_entity.type
_entity.pdbx_description
1 polymer ?
#
loop_
_entity_poly.entity_id
_entity_poly.type
_entity_poly.pdbx_seq_one_letter_code
_entity_poly.pdbx_strand_id
1 'polypeptide(L)'
;MNETIKTQLNHRTIRAFKNQELTDEQKKTLEEVARHTSISMFLQQFSMMHVTDDEKRAKIREITGQKYVGANGDLFIFVADLYRNSEIRRQLGKDEGALHGTDVFLQAVEDTVLAVQNFVNAAESMGLGAVILGSINNEPKELVKILNLPKMTYPVLGVQVGVPDQEPQLKPRLPLEFISFENEYPHDFSIENLASYDEVVQTYYDLRDANKRIDSFTNQIGSAKLDNRETHRSQILEVLHEQGLCWK
;
A
#
# COMPACT_ATOMS: atom_id res chain seq x y z
N MET A 1 22.55 -13.12 -11.17
CA MET A 1 21.23 -12.55 -10.82
C MET A 1 20.67 -11.86 -12.06
N ASN A 2 19.41 -12.13 -12.43
CA ASN A 2 18.78 -11.49 -13.58
C ASN A 2 18.38 -10.03 -13.25
N GLU A 3 17.98 -9.26 -14.27
CA GLU A 3 17.64 -7.84 -14.10
C GLU A 3 16.46 -7.61 -13.18
N THR A 4 15.41 -8.43 -13.26
CA THR A 4 14.24 -8.34 -12.36
C THR A 4 14.63 -8.42 -10.89
N ILE A 5 15.44 -9.41 -10.51
CA ILE A 5 15.87 -9.60 -9.12
C ILE A 5 16.80 -8.45 -8.70
N LYS A 6 17.68 -7.97 -9.59
CA LYS A 6 18.51 -6.78 -9.30
C LYS A 6 17.66 -5.55 -9.01
N THR A 7 16.61 -5.30 -9.79
CA THR A 7 15.68 -4.19 -9.56
C THR A 7 14.97 -4.34 -8.22
N GLN A 8 14.40 -5.52 -7.95
CA GLN A 8 13.67 -5.80 -6.70
C GLN A 8 14.53 -5.61 -5.45
N LEU A 9 15.78 -6.09 -5.46
CA LEU A 9 16.71 -5.93 -4.33
C LEU A 9 17.24 -4.49 -4.20
N ASN A 10 17.18 -3.68 -5.27
CA ASN A 10 17.54 -2.27 -5.27
C ASN A 10 16.36 -1.33 -4.95
N HIS A 11 15.20 -1.89 -4.59
CA HIS A 11 13.99 -1.14 -4.24
C HIS A 11 14.28 -0.06 -3.19
N ARG A 12 13.78 1.14 -3.46
CA ARG A 12 13.78 2.26 -2.51
C ARG A 12 12.58 3.14 -2.74
N THR A 13 11.91 3.52 -1.65
CA THR A 13 10.75 4.40 -1.74
C THR A 13 11.15 5.81 -2.19
N ILE A 14 10.55 6.30 -3.28
CA ILE A 14 10.74 7.66 -3.79
C ILE A 14 9.59 8.56 -3.33
N ARG A 15 9.91 9.73 -2.77
CA ARG A 15 8.94 10.70 -2.21
C ARG A 15 9.12 12.12 -2.74
N ALA A 16 10.08 12.33 -3.63
CA ALA A 16 10.26 13.56 -4.38
C ALA A 16 10.30 13.17 -5.86
N PHE A 17 9.47 13.86 -6.65
CA PHE A 17 9.28 13.58 -8.06
C PHE A 17 9.43 14.86 -8.85
N LYS A 18 9.99 14.75 -10.06
CA LYS A 18 10.05 15.88 -11.00
C LYS A 18 8.64 16.27 -11.42
N ASN A 19 8.45 17.53 -11.80
CA ASN A 19 7.19 18.01 -12.36
C ASN A 19 7.02 17.50 -13.81
N GLN A 20 6.78 16.19 -13.93
CA GLN A 20 6.60 15.47 -15.18
C GLN A 20 5.59 14.34 -14.96
N GLU A 21 4.54 14.32 -15.78
CA GLU A 21 3.55 13.24 -15.81
C GLU A 21 4.09 12.00 -16.51
N LEU A 22 3.54 10.84 -16.17
CA LEU A 22 3.78 9.60 -16.92
C LEU A 22 3.15 9.70 -18.30
N THR A 23 3.81 9.10 -19.30
CA THR A 23 3.21 8.92 -20.62
C THR A 23 2.03 7.95 -20.57
N ASP A 24 1.12 8.04 -21.54
CA ASP A 24 -0.03 7.12 -21.63
C ASP A 24 0.41 5.67 -21.80
N GLU A 25 1.51 5.43 -22.51
CA GLU A 25 2.11 4.09 -22.65
C GLU A 25 2.62 3.57 -21.30
N GLN A 26 3.26 4.43 -20.49
CA GLN A 26 3.70 4.05 -19.15
C GLN A 26 2.51 3.70 -18.25
N LYS A 27 1.50 4.59 -18.18
CA LYS A 27 0.29 4.37 -17.37
C LYS A 27 -0.40 3.06 -17.76
N LYS A 28 -0.64 2.86 -19.06
CA LYS A 28 -1.27 1.64 -19.58
C LYS A 28 -0.45 0.40 -19.25
N THR A 29 0.88 0.46 -19.37
CA THR A 29 1.75 -0.68 -19.04
C THR A 29 1.62 -1.05 -17.56
N LEU A 30 1.61 -0.06 -16.67
CA LEU A 30 1.48 -0.29 -15.23
C LEU A 30 0.10 -0.88 -14.86
N GLU A 31 -0.97 -0.37 -15.46
CA GLU A 31 -2.33 -0.90 -15.29
C GLU A 31 -2.45 -2.34 -15.82
N GLU A 32 -1.86 -2.62 -16.99
CA GLU A 32 -1.82 -3.97 -17.57
C GLU A 32 -1.05 -4.95 -16.67
N VAL A 33 0.10 -4.57 -16.14
CA VAL A 33 0.87 -5.40 -15.22
C VAL A 33 0.07 -5.69 -13.94
N ALA A 34 -0.55 -4.67 -13.35
CA ALA A 34 -1.39 -4.85 -12.16
C ALA A 34 -2.53 -5.84 -12.43
N ARG A 35 -3.19 -5.75 -13.60
CA ARG A 35 -4.25 -6.69 -14.02
C ARG A 35 -3.79 -8.15 -14.15
N HIS A 36 -2.50 -8.38 -14.40
CA HIS A 36 -1.91 -9.72 -14.52
C HIS A 36 -1.41 -10.31 -13.19
N THR A 37 -1.80 -9.74 -12.05
CA THR A 37 -1.50 -10.33 -10.75
C THR A 37 -2.24 -11.66 -10.54
N SER A 38 -1.70 -12.53 -9.67
CA SER A 38 -2.44 -13.68 -9.15
C SER A 38 -3.68 -13.22 -8.40
N ILE A 39 -4.78 -13.98 -8.52
CA ILE A 39 -6.09 -13.61 -7.98
C ILE A 39 -6.83 -14.80 -7.38
N SER A 40 -7.45 -14.59 -6.23
CA SER A 40 -8.23 -15.63 -5.56
C SER A 40 -9.49 -15.98 -6.37
N MET A 41 -9.76 -17.29 -6.51
CA MET A 41 -10.96 -17.83 -7.16
C MET A 41 -11.26 -17.30 -8.58
N PHE A 42 -10.29 -16.66 -9.23
CA PHE A 42 -10.45 -15.96 -10.51
C PHE A 42 -11.48 -14.80 -10.49
N LEU A 43 -11.78 -14.26 -9.31
CA LEU A 43 -12.84 -13.26 -9.10
C LEU A 43 -12.41 -11.81 -9.38
N GLN A 44 -11.11 -11.54 -9.52
CA GLN A 44 -10.55 -10.24 -9.93
C GLN A 44 -11.03 -9.09 -9.03
N GLN A 45 -10.87 -9.24 -7.71
CA GLN A 45 -11.60 -8.45 -6.70
C GLN A 45 -10.89 -7.16 -6.31
N PHE A 46 -10.25 -6.50 -7.28
CA PHE A 46 -9.66 -5.19 -7.10
C PHE A 46 -10.01 -4.25 -8.26
N SER A 47 -9.88 -2.95 -7.98
CA SER A 47 -9.97 -1.87 -8.95
C SER A 47 -8.83 -0.87 -8.72
N MET A 48 -8.46 -0.15 -9.78
CA MET A 48 -7.47 0.94 -9.73
C MET A 48 -8.12 2.22 -10.20
N MET A 49 -7.91 3.30 -9.44
CA MET A 49 -8.38 4.63 -9.79
C MET A 49 -7.19 5.55 -10.02
N HIS A 50 -7.02 6.05 -11.24
CA HIS A 50 -6.10 7.14 -11.51
C HIS A 50 -6.74 8.47 -11.12
N VAL A 51 -6.23 9.12 -10.07
CA VAL A 51 -6.77 10.39 -9.53
C VAL A 51 -6.06 11.57 -10.20
N THR A 52 -6.69 12.11 -11.24
CA THR A 52 -6.22 13.27 -12.01
C THR A 52 -6.83 14.60 -11.57
N ASP A 53 -7.97 14.56 -10.84
CA ASP A 53 -8.65 15.77 -10.36
C ASP A 53 -7.87 16.45 -9.23
N ASP A 54 -7.51 17.72 -9.44
CA ASP A 54 -6.65 18.48 -8.53
C ASP A 54 -7.26 18.68 -7.15
N GLU A 55 -8.58 18.87 -7.06
CA GLU A 55 -9.26 19.04 -5.77
C GLU A 55 -9.25 17.73 -4.96
N LYS A 56 -9.51 16.58 -5.60
CA LYS A 56 -9.41 15.27 -4.97
C LYS A 56 -7.98 14.99 -4.53
N ARG A 57 -6.99 15.28 -5.38
CA ARG A 57 -5.56 15.12 -5.03
C ARG A 57 -5.19 15.97 -3.82
N ALA A 58 -5.66 17.21 -3.75
CA ALA A 58 -5.41 18.10 -2.62
C ALA A 58 -6.04 17.57 -1.32
N LYS A 59 -7.29 17.11 -1.36
CA LYS A 59 -7.95 16.51 -0.17
C LYS A 59 -7.28 15.22 0.27
N ILE A 60 -6.88 14.35 -0.65
CA ILE A 60 -6.12 13.13 -0.32
C ILE A 60 -4.78 13.50 0.33
N ARG A 61 -4.08 14.51 -0.19
CA ARG A 61 -2.83 15.03 0.41
C ARG A 61 -3.05 15.46 1.86
N GLU A 62 -4.11 16.21 2.13
CA GLU A 62 -4.49 16.63 3.49
C GLU A 62 -4.70 15.42 4.41
N ILE A 63 -5.49 14.41 3.97
CA ILE A 63 -5.70 13.17 4.73
C ILE A 63 -4.38 12.49 5.08
N THR A 64 -3.45 12.38 4.12
CA THR A 64 -2.17 11.69 4.36
C THR A 64 -1.23 12.44 5.30
N GLY A 65 -1.41 13.75 5.47
CA GLY A 65 -0.46 14.65 6.15
C GLY A 65 0.90 14.77 5.44
N GLN A 66 1.03 14.31 4.19
CA GLN A 66 2.31 14.21 3.48
C GLN A 66 2.31 15.14 2.27
N LYS A 67 3.13 16.21 2.33
CA LYS A 67 3.16 17.28 1.32
C LYS A 67 3.39 16.81 -0.12
N TYR A 68 4.12 15.70 -0.31
CA TYR A 68 4.41 15.16 -1.64
C TYR A 68 3.21 14.46 -2.30
N VAL A 69 2.22 14.00 -1.51
CA VAL A 69 1.09 13.22 -2.03
C VAL A 69 0.25 14.07 -2.97
N GLY A 70 0.04 13.57 -4.19
CA GLY A 70 -0.73 14.26 -5.23
C GLY A 70 -0.11 15.58 -5.72
N ALA A 71 1.15 15.88 -5.39
CA ALA A 71 1.87 17.05 -5.91
C ALA A 71 2.40 16.76 -7.33
N ASN A 72 3.56 16.11 -7.44
CA ASN A 72 4.17 15.73 -8.73
C ASN A 72 4.01 14.22 -8.99
N GLY A 73 3.93 13.82 -10.26
CA GLY A 73 3.69 12.44 -10.67
C GLY A 73 2.21 12.03 -10.59
N ASP A 74 1.94 10.78 -10.95
CA ASP A 74 0.59 10.22 -11.03
C ASP A 74 0.21 9.55 -9.70
N LEU A 75 -1.08 9.66 -9.32
CA LEU A 75 -1.62 9.12 -8.08
C LEU A 75 -2.69 8.07 -8.39
N PHE A 76 -2.41 6.83 -8.00
CA PHE A 76 -3.34 5.71 -8.12
C PHE A 76 -3.87 5.32 -6.75
N ILE A 77 -5.16 5.00 -6.66
CA ILE A 77 -5.76 4.38 -5.49
C ILE A 77 -6.22 2.97 -5.86
N PHE A 78 -5.76 1.99 -5.09
CA PHE A 78 -6.09 0.58 -5.25
C PHE A 78 -7.18 0.20 -4.25
N VAL A 79 -8.25 -0.39 -4.77
CA VAL A 79 -9.51 -0.59 -4.08
C VAL A 79 -9.82 -2.08 -4.05
N ALA A 80 -10.11 -2.63 -2.88
CA ALA A 80 -10.77 -3.92 -2.75
C ALA A 80 -12.20 -3.75 -3.29
N ASP A 81 -12.53 -4.44 -4.38
CA ASP A 81 -13.74 -4.23 -5.16
C ASP A 81 -14.57 -5.51 -5.20
N LEU A 82 -15.56 -5.57 -4.30
CA LEU A 82 -16.61 -6.59 -4.29
C LEU A 82 -17.86 -6.11 -5.02
N TYR A 83 -17.97 -4.82 -5.30
CA TYR A 83 -19.12 -4.20 -5.96
C TYR A 83 -19.40 -4.82 -7.32
N ARG A 84 -18.38 -5.01 -8.14
CA ARG A 84 -18.55 -5.64 -9.47
C ARG A 84 -19.19 -7.03 -9.38
N ASN A 85 -18.68 -7.88 -8.50
CA ASN A 85 -19.19 -9.25 -8.33
C ASN A 85 -20.55 -9.27 -7.64
N SER A 86 -20.79 -8.32 -6.74
CA SER A 86 -22.07 -8.07 -6.09
C SER A 86 -23.15 -7.68 -7.12
N GLU A 87 -22.86 -6.77 -8.05
CA GLU A 87 -23.77 -6.41 -9.15
C GLU A 87 -24.05 -7.58 -10.09
N ILE A 88 -23.02 -8.36 -10.46
CA ILE A 88 -23.19 -9.56 -11.29
C ILE A 88 -24.18 -10.53 -10.61
N ARG A 89 -24.03 -10.77 -9.31
CA ARG A 89 -24.97 -11.64 -8.56
C ARG A 89 -26.38 -11.08 -8.54
N ARG A 90 -26.55 -9.79 -8.25
CA ARG A 90 -27.86 -9.11 -8.27
C ARG A 90 -28.54 -9.25 -9.64
N GLN A 91 -27.83 -8.99 -10.73
CA GLN A 91 -28.37 -9.07 -12.09
C GLN A 91 -28.72 -10.51 -12.51
N LEU A 92 -28.07 -11.50 -11.91
CA LEU A 92 -28.41 -12.93 -12.05
C LEU A 92 -29.54 -13.39 -11.10
N GLY A 93 -30.15 -12.47 -10.34
CA GLY A 93 -31.18 -12.79 -9.35
C GLY A 93 -30.67 -13.64 -8.18
N LYS A 94 -29.38 -13.51 -7.83
CA LYS A 94 -28.73 -14.22 -6.72
C LYS A 94 -28.49 -13.26 -5.55
N ASP A 95 -28.59 -13.80 -4.34
CA ASP A 95 -28.16 -13.14 -3.12
C ASP A 95 -26.65 -12.88 -3.12
N GLU A 96 -26.17 -11.79 -2.52
CA GLU A 96 -24.75 -11.43 -2.46
C GLU A 96 -23.91 -12.40 -1.61
N GLY A 97 -24.54 -13.08 -0.65
CA GLY A 97 -24.00 -14.26 0.03
C GLY A 97 -22.66 -14.00 0.72
N ALA A 98 -21.65 -14.80 0.34
CA ALA A 98 -20.33 -14.75 0.94
C ALA A 98 -19.57 -13.43 0.69
N LEU A 99 -20.00 -12.60 -0.27
CA LEU A 99 -19.35 -11.31 -0.56
C LEU A 99 -19.34 -10.36 0.66
N HIS A 100 -20.25 -10.53 1.62
CA HIS A 100 -20.27 -9.73 2.85
C HIS A 100 -19.35 -10.29 3.96
N GLY A 101 -18.78 -11.47 3.78
CA GLY A 101 -17.95 -12.14 4.78
C GLY A 101 -16.51 -11.65 4.80
N THR A 102 -15.89 -11.71 5.97
CA THR A 102 -14.49 -11.30 6.19
C THR A 102 -13.51 -12.07 5.31
N ASP A 103 -13.73 -13.37 5.09
CA ASP A 103 -12.91 -14.22 4.21
C ASP A 103 -12.81 -13.65 2.78
N VAL A 104 -13.95 -13.34 2.16
CA VAL A 104 -13.97 -12.80 0.78
C VAL A 104 -13.40 -11.37 0.72
N PHE A 105 -13.56 -10.59 1.79
CA PHE A 105 -12.91 -9.30 1.90
C PHE A 105 -11.38 -9.42 1.99
N LEU A 106 -10.85 -10.37 2.77
CA LEU A 106 -9.40 -10.62 2.84
C LEU A 106 -8.84 -11.04 1.49
N GLN A 107 -9.53 -11.90 0.75
CA GLN A 107 -9.15 -12.26 -0.62
C GLN A 107 -9.10 -11.04 -1.55
N ALA A 108 -10.05 -10.10 -1.45
CA ALA A 108 -10.01 -8.86 -2.21
C ALA A 108 -8.85 -7.95 -1.82
N VAL A 109 -8.51 -7.89 -0.52
CA VAL A 109 -7.33 -7.17 -0.03
C VAL A 109 -6.05 -7.81 -0.57
N GLU A 110 -5.93 -9.13 -0.58
CA GLU A 110 -4.79 -9.88 -1.12
C GLU A 110 -4.60 -9.59 -2.62
N ASP A 111 -5.66 -9.74 -3.43
CA ASP A 111 -5.67 -9.38 -4.85
C ASP A 111 -5.15 -7.94 -5.05
N THR A 112 -5.63 -7.02 -4.22
CA THR A 112 -5.28 -5.59 -4.29
C THR A 112 -3.80 -5.34 -3.94
N VAL A 113 -3.28 -5.96 -2.88
CA VAL A 113 -1.88 -5.77 -2.45
C VAL A 113 -0.91 -6.42 -3.44
N LEU A 114 -1.25 -7.57 -4.01
CA LEU A 114 -0.45 -8.22 -5.05
C LEU A 114 -0.39 -7.34 -6.31
N ALA A 115 -1.53 -6.77 -6.73
CA ALA A 115 -1.59 -5.82 -7.85
C ALA A 115 -0.71 -4.59 -7.59
N VAL A 116 -0.75 -4.02 -6.37
CA VAL A 116 0.10 -2.89 -5.97
C VAL A 116 1.59 -3.23 -6.09
N GLN A 117 2.02 -4.39 -5.58
CA GLN A 117 3.44 -4.75 -5.66
C GLN A 117 3.89 -5.02 -7.10
N ASN A 118 3.04 -5.63 -7.93
CA ASN A 118 3.34 -5.86 -9.34
C ASN A 118 3.46 -4.52 -10.11
N PHE A 119 2.56 -3.58 -9.84
CA PHE A 119 2.60 -2.21 -10.36
C PHE A 119 3.90 -1.50 -9.99
N VAL A 120 4.31 -1.56 -8.72
CA VAL A 120 5.56 -0.93 -8.25
C VAL A 120 6.78 -1.57 -8.89
N ASN A 121 6.85 -2.89 -8.97
CA ASN A 121 7.95 -3.59 -9.64
C ASN A 121 8.09 -3.15 -11.11
N ALA A 122 6.96 -3.02 -11.82
CA ALA A 122 6.98 -2.53 -13.20
C ALA A 122 7.45 -1.07 -13.27
N ALA A 123 6.92 -0.18 -12.43
CA ALA A 123 7.35 1.22 -12.39
C ALA A 123 8.86 1.35 -12.20
N GLU A 124 9.43 0.62 -11.23
CA GLU A 124 10.87 0.63 -10.97
C GLU A 124 11.69 0.05 -12.12
N SER A 125 11.18 -0.99 -12.80
CA SER A 125 11.85 -1.54 -14.00
C SER A 125 11.87 -0.58 -15.19
N MET A 126 10.96 0.40 -15.20
CA MET A 126 10.90 1.48 -16.19
C MET A 126 11.74 2.71 -15.78
N GLY A 127 12.48 2.64 -14.67
CA GLY A 127 13.26 3.75 -14.13
C GLY A 127 12.43 4.82 -13.41
N LEU A 128 11.15 4.54 -13.10
CA LEU A 128 10.30 5.41 -12.31
C LEU A 128 10.52 5.14 -10.81
N GLY A 129 10.16 6.13 -9.99
CA GLY A 129 10.08 5.99 -8.55
C GLY A 129 8.64 5.75 -8.11
N ALA A 130 8.46 5.07 -6.98
CA ALA A 130 7.14 4.89 -6.38
C ALA A 130 7.15 4.99 -4.84
N VAL A 131 5.99 5.35 -4.30
CA VAL A 131 5.67 5.23 -2.87
C VAL A 131 4.27 4.66 -2.68
N ILE A 132 4.19 3.59 -1.89
CA ILE A 132 2.93 3.03 -1.40
C ILE A 132 2.46 3.86 -0.20
N LEU A 133 1.18 4.23 -0.20
CA LEU A 133 0.55 5.17 0.72
C LEU A 133 -0.55 4.47 1.52
N GLY A 134 -0.19 3.86 2.65
CA GLY A 134 -1.18 3.40 3.64
C GLY A 134 -1.84 4.55 4.40
N SER A 135 -1.26 5.75 4.36
CA SER A 135 -1.75 6.96 5.01
C SER A 135 -3.00 7.55 4.37
N ILE A 136 -3.41 7.10 3.18
CA ILE A 136 -4.70 7.51 2.60
C ILE A 136 -5.86 7.13 3.54
N ASN A 137 -5.69 6.07 4.33
CA ASN A 137 -6.67 5.60 5.29
C ASN A 137 -6.58 6.30 6.65
N ASN A 138 -5.89 7.43 6.77
CA ASN A 138 -5.90 8.23 8.00
C ASN A 138 -7.30 8.76 8.31
N GLU A 139 -8.10 9.11 7.29
CA GLU A 139 -9.50 9.54 7.39
C GLU A 139 -10.38 8.64 6.50
N PRO A 140 -10.63 7.37 6.89
CA PRO A 140 -11.21 6.38 5.99
C PRO A 140 -12.64 6.73 5.53
N LYS A 141 -13.45 7.32 6.42
CA LYS A 141 -14.81 7.80 6.10
C LYS A 141 -14.79 8.88 5.03
N GLU A 142 -13.84 9.81 5.13
CA GLU A 142 -13.75 10.93 4.20
C GLU A 142 -13.17 10.50 2.86
N LEU A 143 -12.16 9.62 2.87
CA LEU A 143 -11.57 9.09 1.63
C LEU A 143 -12.60 8.38 0.76
N VAL A 144 -13.47 7.54 1.36
CA VAL A 144 -14.58 6.88 0.66
C VAL A 144 -15.49 7.89 -0.06
N LYS A 145 -15.79 9.02 0.59
CA LYS A 145 -16.62 10.09 0.01
C LYS A 145 -15.90 10.84 -1.10
N ILE A 146 -14.64 11.23 -0.89
CA ILE A 146 -13.81 11.93 -1.90
C ILE A 146 -13.72 11.12 -3.19
N LEU A 147 -13.52 9.81 -3.05
CA LEU A 147 -13.44 8.88 -4.19
C LEU A 147 -14.81 8.50 -4.76
N ASN A 148 -15.91 8.88 -4.08
CA ASN A 148 -17.28 8.50 -4.44
C ASN A 148 -17.44 6.98 -4.60
N LEU A 149 -16.91 6.24 -3.63
CA LEU A 149 -16.89 4.78 -3.65
C LEU A 149 -18.29 4.19 -3.35
N PRO A 150 -18.80 3.26 -4.18
CA PRO A 150 -20.05 2.57 -3.89
C PRO A 150 -19.88 1.57 -2.74
N LYS A 151 -21.01 1.11 -2.18
CA LYS A 151 -21.03 -0.06 -1.29
C LYS A 151 -20.31 -1.23 -1.93
N MET A 152 -19.77 -2.11 -1.09
CA MET A 152 -18.96 -3.27 -1.44
C MET A 152 -17.58 -2.89 -1.99
N THR A 153 -17.06 -1.71 -1.64
CA THR A 153 -15.68 -1.31 -1.99
C THR A 153 -14.95 -0.68 -0.81
N TYR A 154 -13.61 -0.78 -0.80
CA TYR A 154 -12.78 -0.14 0.20
C TYR A 154 -11.38 0.23 -0.34
N PRO A 155 -10.89 1.47 -0.15
CA PRO A 155 -9.55 1.87 -0.61
C PRO A 155 -8.47 1.25 0.29
N VAL A 156 -7.64 0.36 -0.26
CA VAL A 156 -6.64 -0.40 0.51
C VAL A 156 -5.33 0.37 0.60
N LEU A 157 -4.78 0.78 -0.53
CA LEU A 157 -3.50 1.48 -0.64
C LEU A 157 -3.53 2.53 -1.76
N GLY A 158 -2.77 3.61 -1.57
CA GLY A 158 -2.42 4.51 -2.66
C GLY A 158 -1.04 4.16 -3.22
N VAL A 159 -0.78 4.52 -4.47
CA VAL A 159 0.55 4.50 -5.07
C VAL A 159 0.75 5.83 -5.78
N GLN A 160 1.78 6.57 -5.36
CA GLN A 160 2.26 7.70 -6.15
C GLN A 160 3.49 7.24 -6.93
N VAL A 161 3.49 7.52 -8.23
CA VAL A 161 4.51 7.10 -9.18
C VAL A 161 4.95 8.28 -10.05
N GLY A 162 6.23 8.38 -10.36
CA GLY A 162 6.76 9.52 -11.11
C GLY A 162 8.24 9.39 -11.42
N VAL A 163 8.77 10.36 -12.16
CA VAL A 163 10.22 10.46 -12.40
C VAL A 163 10.90 10.88 -11.09
N PRO A 164 11.84 10.10 -10.54
CA PRO A 164 12.50 10.44 -9.28
C PRO A 164 13.22 11.79 -9.32
N ASP A 165 13.11 12.54 -8.22
CA ASP A 165 13.89 13.76 -7.94
C ASP A 165 14.68 13.63 -6.63
N GLN A 166 15.01 12.39 -6.28
CA GLN A 166 15.82 12.04 -5.11
C GLN A 166 16.44 10.66 -5.29
N GLU A 167 17.54 10.42 -4.60
CA GLU A 167 18.24 9.12 -4.57
C GLU A 167 18.46 8.68 -3.11
N PRO A 168 17.42 8.13 -2.44
CA PRO A 168 17.55 7.68 -1.06
C PRO A 168 18.48 6.47 -0.93
N GLN A 169 19.08 6.34 0.26
CA GLN A 169 19.80 5.14 0.65
C GLN A 169 18.86 3.94 0.75
N LEU A 170 19.41 2.75 0.52
CA LEU A 170 18.70 1.50 0.77
C LEU A 170 18.40 1.38 2.27
N LYS A 171 17.14 1.15 2.59
CA LYS A 171 16.72 0.84 3.96
C LYS A 171 17.26 -0.55 4.33
N PRO A 172 17.87 -0.74 5.51
CA PRO A 172 18.13 -2.06 6.05
C PRO A 172 16.85 -2.91 6.12
N ARG A 173 17.00 -4.23 6.05
CA ARG A 173 15.93 -5.21 6.26
C ARG A 173 16.33 -6.12 7.41
N LEU A 174 15.32 -6.64 8.12
CA LEU A 174 15.56 -7.70 9.11
C LEU A 174 16.39 -8.82 8.48
N PRO A 175 17.34 -9.40 9.23
CA PRO A 175 18.03 -10.61 8.79
C PRO A 175 17.05 -11.75 8.50
N LEU A 176 17.42 -12.66 7.58
CA LEU A 176 16.51 -13.69 7.06
C LEU A 176 16.00 -14.63 8.16
N GLU A 177 16.83 -14.91 9.16
CA GLU A 177 16.49 -15.76 10.30
C GLU A 177 15.33 -15.23 11.16
N PHE A 178 14.92 -13.97 10.99
CA PHE A 178 13.76 -13.39 11.69
C PHE A 178 12.49 -13.34 10.84
N ILE A 179 12.54 -13.72 9.56
CA ILE A 179 11.40 -13.63 8.63
C ILE A 179 11.17 -14.90 7.79
N SER A 180 12.12 -15.83 7.78
CA SER A 180 12.07 -17.07 7.01
C SER A 180 12.37 -18.24 7.93
N PHE A 181 11.38 -19.12 8.12
CA PHE A 181 11.46 -20.27 9.01
C PHE A 181 11.17 -21.56 8.25
N GLU A 182 11.73 -22.67 8.71
CA GLU A 182 11.51 -23.98 8.11
C GLU A 182 10.57 -24.80 9.00
N ASN A 183 9.44 -25.26 8.45
CA ASN A 183 8.41 -26.10 9.07
C ASN A 183 7.62 -25.46 10.23
N GLU A 184 8.29 -24.85 11.21
CA GLU A 184 7.68 -24.34 12.44
C GLU A 184 8.06 -22.89 12.72
N TYR A 185 7.18 -22.16 13.40
CA TYR A 185 7.43 -20.79 13.83
C TYR A 185 8.16 -20.78 15.18
N PRO A 186 9.27 -20.05 15.34
CA PRO A 186 10.01 -20.02 16.60
C PRO A 186 9.24 -19.27 17.71
N HIS A 187 9.23 -19.83 18.91
CA HIS A 187 8.50 -19.28 20.06
C HIS A 187 9.41 -18.64 21.13
N ASP A 188 10.72 -18.71 20.96
CA ASP A 188 11.75 -18.29 21.91
C ASP A 188 12.40 -16.94 21.54
N PHE A 189 11.60 -16.02 20.99
CA PHE A 189 12.08 -14.70 20.59
C PHE A 189 12.69 -13.93 21.77
N SER A 190 13.93 -13.46 21.58
CA SER A 190 14.61 -12.55 22.49
C SER A 190 15.05 -11.29 21.74
N ILE A 191 14.87 -10.13 22.36
CA ILE A 191 15.32 -8.85 21.81
C ILE A 191 16.85 -8.78 21.66
N GLU A 192 17.60 -9.56 22.45
CA GLU A 192 19.07 -9.61 22.38
C GLU A 192 19.57 -10.11 21.01
N ASN A 193 18.76 -10.95 20.34
CA ASN A 193 19.09 -11.47 19.02
C ASN A 193 19.08 -10.36 17.94
N LEU A 194 18.47 -9.20 18.20
CA LEU A 194 18.42 -8.06 17.28
C LEU A 194 19.53 -7.03 17.50
N ALA A 195 20.45 -7.23 18.44
CA ALA A 195 21.48 -6.23 18.78
C ALA A 195 22.34 -5.82 17.56
N SER A 196 22.78 -6.78 16.75
CA SER A 196 23.55 -6.50 15.54
C SER A 196 22.73 -5.76 14.47
N TYR A 197 21.44 -6.07 14.35
CA TYR A 197 20.55 -5.39 13.43
C TYR A 197 20.25 -3.95 13.88
N ASP A 198 20.11 -3.73 15.18
CA ASP A 198 19.95 -2.40 15.76
C ASP A 198 21.14 -1.49 15.46
N GLU A 199 22.38 -2.00 15.56
CA GLU A 199 23.58 -1.28 15.14
C GLU A 199 23.52 -0.88 13.67
N VAL A 200 23.10 -1.79 12.78
CA VAL A 200 22.94 -1.50 11.34
C VAL A 200 21.91 -0.39 11.12
N VAL A 201 20.75 -0.46 11.76
CA VAL A 201 19.68 0.55 11.60
C VAL A 201 20.12 1.94 12.05
N GLN A 202 20.91 2.03 13.13
CA GLN A 202 21.43 3.30 13.62
C GLN A 202 22.46 3.97 12.68
N THR A 203 23.01 3.23 11.72
CA THR A 203 23.87 3.81 10.66
C THR A 203 23.08 4.38 9.47
N TYR A 204 21.79 4.07 9.35
CA TYR A 204 20.95 4.51 8.25
C TYR A 204 20.41 5.93 8.46
N TYR A 205 20.49 6.76 7.42
CA TYR A 205 19.96 8.13 7.41
C TYR A 205 18.65 8.21 6.61
N ASP A 206 17.55 8.62 7.26
CA ASP A 206 16.32 8.95 6.53
C ASP A 206 16.46 10.33 5.89
N LEU A 207 16.26 10.42 4.57
CA LEU A 207 16.20 11.71 3.90
C LEU A 207 15.03 12.60 4.37
N ARG A 208 14.05 12.04 5.10
CA ARG A 208 12.97 12.81 5.74
C ARG A 208 13.47 13.79 6.79
N ASP A 209 14.58 13.48 7.46
CA ASP A 209 15.20 14.33 8.47
C ASP A 209 16.71 14.06 8.49
N ALA A 210 17.43 14.70 7.56
CA ALA A 210 18.87 14.51 7.40
C ALA A 210 19.68 14.87 8.66
N ASN A 211 19.07 15.59 9.61
CA ASN A 211 19.69 15.99 10.87
C ASN A 211 19.38 15.04 12.03
N LYS A 212 18.55 14.00 11.83
CA LYS A 212 18.15 13.06 12.87
C LYS A 212 18.30 11.62 12.39
N ARG A 213 19.22 10.88 13.02
CA ARG A 213 19.32 9.43 12.82
C ARG A 213 18.02 8.75 13.22
N ILE A 214 17.67 7.70 12.48
CA ILE A 214 16.58 6.82 12.89
C ILE A 214 17.05 6.05 14.13
N ASP A 215 16.15 5.87 15.09
CA ASP A 215 16.39 5.08 16.29
C ASP A 215 16.57 3.60 15.95
N SER A 216 17.08 2.79 16.88
CA SER A 216 17.21 1.35 16.67
C SER A 216 15.85 0.71 16.31
N PHE A 217 15.86 -0.46 15.67
CA PHE A 217 14.62 -1.13 15.30
C PHE A 217 13.79 -1.50 16.53
N THR A 218 14.44 -2.05 17.56
CA THR A 218 13.79 -2.40 18.82
C THR A 218 13.19 -1.18 19.54
N ASN A 219 13.91 -0.05 19.60
CA ASN A 219 13.40 1.18 20.19
C ASN A 219 12.21 1.75 19.41
N GLN A 220 12.20 1.62 18.08
CA GLN A 220 11.04 2.03 17.28
C GLN A 220 9.80 1.20 17.60
N ILE A 221 9.93 -0.11 17.81
CA ILE A 221 8.83 -0.99 18.24
C ILE A 221 8.38 -0.63 19.66
N GLY A 222 9.32 -0.49 20.60
CA GLY A 222 9.03 -0.09 21.97
C GLY A 222 8.61 1.37 22.14
N SER A 223 8.57 2.15 21.06
CA SER A 223 8.23 3.56 21.11
C SER A 223 6.73 3.78 21.24
N ALA A 224 6.41 4.99 21.67
CA ALA A 224 5.05 5.47 21.82
C ALA A 224 4.20 5.46 20.52
N LYS A 225 4.82 5.15 19.36
CA LYS A 225 4.13 4.95 18.08
C LYS A 225 3.21 3.72 18.07
N LEU A 226 3.52 2.70 18.87
CA LEU A 226 2.73 1.48 18.99
C LEU A 226 1.86 1.45 20.27
N ASP A 227 1.91 2.50 21.08
CA ASP A 227 0.99 2.63 22.21
C ASP A 227 -0.47 2.66 21.72
N ASN A 228 -1.37 2.11 22.54
CA ASN A 228 -2.80 2.21 22.26
C ASN A 228 -3.24 3.68 22.25
N ARG A 229 -3.67 4.15 21.09
CA ARG A 229 -4.14 5.52 20.87
C ARG A 229 -5.34 5.46 19.95
N GLU A 230 -6.39 6.16 20.33
CA GLU A 230 -7.52 6.36 19.44
C GLU A 230 -7.09 7.33 18.33
N THR A 231 -7.23 6.89 17.08
CA THR A 231 -6.96 7.70 15.90
C THR A 231 -8.17 7.60 14.99
N HIS A 232 -8.26 8.48 13.99
CA HIS A 232 -9.28 8.35 12.95
C HIS A 232 -9.23 6.99 12.21
N ARG A 233 -8.07 6.31 12.20
CA ARG A 233 -7.93 4.94 11.68
C ARG A 233 -8.65 3.88 12.51
N SER A 234 -8.97 4.16 13.78
CA SER A 234 -9.77 3.26 14.62
C SER A 234 -11.19 3.05 14.06
N GLN A 235 -11.65 3.94 13.17
CA GLN A 235 -12.95 3.86 12.51
C GLN A 235 -12.98 2.88 11.32
N ILE A 236 -11.85 2.27 10.92
CA ILE A 236 -11.79 1.41 9.73
C ILE A 236 -12.83 0.29 9.78
N LEU A 237 -12.99 -0.40 10.92
CA LEU A 237 -13.98 -1.48 11.05
C LEU A 237 -15.41 -0.99 10.83
N GLU A 238 -15.74 0.18 11.38
CA GLU A 238 -17.03 0.82 11.18
C GLU A 238 -17.26 1.15 9.71
N VAL A 239 -16.25 1.69 9.01
CA VAL A 239 -16.33 1.99 7.58
C VAL A 239 -16.51 0.72 6.75
N LEU A 240 -15.81 -0.36 7.08
CA LEU A 240 -15.98 -1.65 6.39
C LEU A 240 -17.42 -2.14 6.53
N HIS A 241 -17.98 -2.14 7.75
CA HIS A 241 -19.37 -2.52 7.98
C HIS A 241 -20.35 -1.59 7.26
N GLU A 242 -20.13 -0.28 7.30
CA GLU A 242 -20.93 0.68 6.54
C GLU A 242 -20.86 0.36 5.04
N GLN A 243 -19.70 -0.02 4.51
CA GLN A 243 -19.52 -0.42 3.12
C GLN A 243 -20.11 -1.79 2.78
N GLY A 244 -20.72 -2.51 3.72
CA GLY A 244 -21.25 -3.85 3.45
C GLY A 244 -20.20 -4.96 3.50
N LEU A 245 -19.01 -4.66 4.01
CA LEU A 245 -17.87 -5.57 4.10
C LEU A 245 -17.73 -6.07 5.54
N CYS A 246 -17.18 -7.28 5.71
CA CYS A 246 -16.89 -7.87 7.02
C CYS A 246 -18.09 -7.96 7.98
N TRP A 247 -19.31 -8.15 7.48
CA TRP A 247 -20.49 -8.33 8.34
C TRP A 247 -20.51 -9.65 9.10
N LYS A 248 -19.69 -10.61 8.66
CA LYS A 248 -19.62 -11.99 9.18
C LYS A 248 -18.17 -12.44 9.27
#